data_AF-A0A822F0G7-F1
#
_entry.id   AF-A0A822F0G7-F1
#
_cell.length_a   1.000
_cell.length_b   1.000
_cell.length_c   1.000
_cell.angle_alpha   90.00
_cell.angle_beta   90.00
_cell.angle_gamma   90.00
#
_symmetry.space_group_name_H-M   'P 1'
#
loop_
_entity.id
_entity.type
_entity.pdbx_description
1 polymer ?
#
loop_
_entity_poly.entity_id
_entity_poly.type
_entity_poly.pdbx_seq_one_letter_code
_entity_poly.pdbx_strand_id
1 'polypeptide(L)'
;RFGKPCLLENVGTDMDPALEPVLLRQTYRQSGSTVIKLGDAVIPYHDDFRFYITTKLPNPHYSPEISVKVTLVNFTLSPSGLEDQMLARVVAEERPDLEEMKNTLIISNATMRNELKALEDTILEKLSTSENPVDDIELITALEASKAKSTEIKTKMQAAEQTEKDIDMTRAEYVPVAVNTQILFFCVSDLANVDPMYQYSLEWFTNIFLTSIQSAPRADVLEKRIKNINDYFTFSLYCNVCRSLFEKHKLLFAFLLTVRILMNQKKIQMVS
;
A
#
# COMPACT_ATOMS: atom_id res chain seq x y z
N ARG A 1 -2.45 -30.97 -5.44
CA ARG A 1 -3.11 -31.59 -6.62
C ARG A 1 -3.53 -30.58 -7.70
N PHE A 2 -4.30 -29.52 -7.41
CA PHE A 2 -4.90 -28.64 -8.45
C PHE A 2 -4.29 -27.23 -8.57
N GLY A 3 -3.14 -26.96 -7.96
CA GLY A 3 -2.50 -25.64 -8.02
C GLY A 3 -3.24 -24.49 -7.31
N LYS A 4 -4.40 -24.74 -6.70
CA LYS A 4 -5.20 -23.70 -6.04
C LYS A 4 -4.45 -23.12 -4.83
N PRO A 5 -4.37 -21.78 -4.70
CA PRO A 5 -3.82 -21.17 -3.49
C PRO A 5 -4.69 -21.51 -2.28
N CYS A 6 -4.04 -21.64 -1.12
CA CYS A 6 -4.71 -21.92 0.16
C CYS A 6 -4.27 -20.89 1.20
N LEU A 7 -5.23 -20.39 1.97
CA LEU A 7 -5.03 -19.43 3.05
C LEU A 7 -5.44 -20.08 4.37
N LEU A 8 -4.52 -20.13 5.33
CA LEU A 8 -4.78 -20.55 6.70
C LEU A 8 -4.86 -19.33 7.61
N GLU A 9 -6.02 -19.08 8.19
CA GLU A 9 -6.28 -17.86 8.95
C GLU A 9 -6.20 -18.06 10.47
N ASN A 10 -5.89 -16.96 11.17
CA ASN A 10 -5.87 -16.87 12.63
C ASN A 10 -4.87 -17.83 13.29
N VAL A 11 -3.73 -18.07 12.66
CA VAL A 11 -2.68 -18.90 13.25
C VAL A 11 -2.05 -18.18 14.43
N GLY A 12 -1.89 -18.91 15.54
CA GLY A 12 -1.23 -18.44 16.74
C GLY A 12 0.29 -18.39 16.59
N THR A 13 1.01 -18.55 17.69
CA THR A 13 2.47 -18.66 17.71
C THR A 13 2.96 -20.06 17.36
N ASP A 14 2.12 -21.08 17.56
CA ASP A 14 2.45 -22.47 17.30
C ASP A 14 1.95 -22.91 15.92
N MET A 15 2.76 -23.74 15.25
CA MET A 15 2.46 -24.31 13.94
C MET A 15 2.30 -25.82 14.07
N ASP A 16 1.26 -26.37 13.43
CA ASP A 16 1.07 -27.83 13.39
C ASP A 16 2.22 -28.48 12.60
N PRO A 17 2.98 -29.43 13.19
CA PRO A 17 4.05 -30.16 12.50
C PRO A 17 3.57 -30.88 11.23
N ALA A 18 2.29 -31.22 11.12
CA ALA A 18 1.73 -31.81 9.91
C ALA A 18 1.86 -30.91 8.67
N LEU A 19 2.04 -29.60 8.86
CA LEU A 19 2.26 -28.63 7.78
C LEU A 19 3.72 -28.55 7.33
N GLU A 20 4.66 -29.10 8.09
CA GLU A 20 6.10 -28.98 7.82
C GLU A 20 6.52 -29.40 6.41
N PRO A 21 6.01 -30.50 5.82
CA PRO A 21 6.33 -30.86 4.44
C PRO A 21 5.93 -29.76 3.45
N VAL A 22 4.82 -29.07 3.70
CA VAL A 22 4.32 -27.97 2.85
C VAL A 22 5.15 -26.71 3.03
N LEU A 23 5.45 -26.33 4.28
CA LEU A 23 6.22 -25.12 4.60
C LEU A 23 7.62 -25.19 4.00
N LEU A 24 8.29 -26.34 4.16
CA LEU A 24 9.64 -26.58 3.65
C LEU A 24 9.68 -27.01 2.18
N ARG A 25 8.52 -27.14 1.52
CA ARG A 25 8.38 -27.66 0.15
C ARG A 25 9.15 -28.97 -0.05
N GLN A 26 8.97 -29.94 0.85
CA GLN A 26 9.61 -31.26 0.82
C GLN A 26 9.01 -32.17 -0.28
N THR A 27 9.16 -31.75 -1.53
CA THR A 27 8.68 -32.47 -2.70
C THR A 27 9.73 -33.44 -3.23
N TYR A 28 9.29 -34.56 -3.80
CA TYR A 28 10.17 -35.53 -4.45
C TYR A 28 9.51 -36.11 -5.72
N ARG A 29 10.29 -36.75 -6.59
CA ARG A 29 9.76 -37.39 -7.80
C ARG A 29 9.35 -38.83 -7.50
N GLN A 30 8.13 -39.19 -7.86
CA GLN A 30 7.63 -40.57 -7.80
C GLN A 30 6.83 -40.86 -9.07
N SER A 31 7.18 -41.95 -9.76
CA SER A 31 6.51 -42.38 -11.01
C SER A 31 6.39 -41.26 -12.06
N GLY A 32 7.44 -40.44 -12.21
CA GLY A 32 7.49 -39.34 -13.18
C GLY A 32 6.75 -38.07 -12.77
N SER A 33 6.05 -38.05 -11.63
CA SER A 33 5.35 -36.85 -11.12
C SER A 33 6.02 -36.31 -9.86
N THR A 34 6.00 -34.99 -9.68
CA THR A 34 6.38 -34.35 -8.41
C THR A 34 5.27 -34.58 -7.39
N VAL A 35 5.62 -35.15 -6.23
CA VAL A 35 4.69 -35.47 -5.15
C VAL A 35 5.20 -34.87 -3.85
N ILE A 36 4.30 -34.74 -2.89
CA ILE A 36 4.60 -34.35 -1.51
C ILE A 36 3.93 -35.35 -0.57
N LYS A 37 4.64 -35.73 0.51
CA LYS A 37 4.08 -36.59 1.55
C LYS A 37 3.49 -35.71 2.65
N LEU A 38 2.20 -35.88 2.94
CA LEU A 38 1.49 -35.16 3.99
C LEU A 38 0.88 -36.20 4.94
N GLY A 39 1.45 -36.35 6.14
CA GLY A 39 1.15 -37.49 7.00
C GLY A 39 1.46 -38.81 6.29
N ASP A 40 0.47 -39.70 6.20
CA ASP A 40 0.59 -40.98 5.49
C ASP A 40 0.22 -40.90 4.01
N ALA A 41 -0.35 -39.78 3.55
CA ALA A 41 -0.80 -39.62 2.19
C ALA A 41 0.31 -39.06 1.28
N VAL A 42 0.52 -39.71 0.14
CA VAL A 42 1.35 -39.16 -0.94
C VAL A 42 0.44 -38.50 -1.97
N ILE A 43 0.65 -37.22 -2.19
CA ILE A 43 -0.24 -36.38 -3.01
C ILE A 43 0.56 -35.73 -4.14
N PRO A 44 0.04 -35.70 -5.38
CA PRO A 44 0.65 -34.91 -6.45
C PRO A 44 0.78 -33.44 -6.08
N TYR A 45 2.01 -32.92 -6.17
CA TYR A 45 2.33 -31.51 -5.98
C TYR A 45 2.18 -30.78 -7.30
N HIS A 46 1.69 -29.54 -7.25
CA HIS A 46 1.47 -28.71 -8.42
C HIS A 46 2.27 -27.41 -8.23
N ASP A 47 3.06 -27.01 -9.21
CA ASP A 47 4.04 -25.93 -9.05
C ASP A 47 3.38 -24.55 -8.82
N ASP A 48 2.16 -24.35 -9.31
CA ASP A 48 1.37 -23.14 -9.04
C ASP A 48 0.77 -23.06 -7.63
N PHE A 49 0.86 -24.12 -6.82
CA PHE A 49 0.33 -24.10 -5.46
C PHE A 49 1.02 -23.02 -4.61
N ARG A 50 0.23 -22.23 -3.89
CA ARG A 50 0.71 -21.22 -2.94
C ARG A 50 0.00 -21.43 -1.60
N PHE A 51 0.75 -21.33 -0.52
CA PHE A 51 0.23 -21.45 0.84
C PHE A 51 0.52 -20.15 1.59
N TYR A 52 -0.54 -19.54 2.11
CA TYR A 52 -0.50 -18.30 2.86
C TYR A 52 -1.00 -18.55 4.27
N ILE A 53 -0.41 -17.86 5.24
CA ILE A 53 -0.79 -17.93 6.63
C ILE A 53 -1.01 -16.51 7.13
N THR A 54 -2.11 -16.28 7.85
CA THR A 54 -2.38 -15.00 8.50
C THR A 54 -2.54 -15.17 10.00
N THR A 55 -2.11 -14.15 10.73
CA THR A 55 -2.31 -14.03 12.18
C THR A 55 -2.94 -12.68 12.49
N LYS A 56 -3.74 -12.63 13.55
CA LYS A 56 -4.28 -11.38 14.11
C LYS A 56 -3.47 -10.86 15.30
N LEU A 57 -2.41 -11.58 15.68
CA LEU A 57 -1.54 -11.16 16.76
C LEU A 57 -0.74 -9.93 16.29
N PRO A 58 -0.73 -8.83 17.05
CA PRO A 58 -0.08 -7.58 16.63
C PRO A 58 1.45 -7.69 16.66
N ASN A 59 2.01 -8.39 17.63
CA ASN A 59 3.45 -8.61 17.75
C ASN A 59 3.75 -10.03 18.27
N PRO A 60 3.46 -11.08 17.46
CA PRO A 60 3.69 -12.46 17.86
C PRO A 60 5.19 -12.76 17.94
N HIS A 61 5.58 -13.50 18.99
CA HIS A 61 6.94 -14.02 19.11
C HIS A 61 6.99 -15.45 18.58
N TYR A 62 7.49 -15.62 17.36
CA TYR A 62 7.69 -16.94 16.76
C TYR A 62 9.04 -17.52 17.16
N SER A 63 9.09 -18.84 17.34
CA SER A 63 10.35 -19.52 17.60
C SER A 63 11.31 -19.38 16.41
N PRO A 64 12.63 -19.49 16.63
CA PRO A 64 13.61 -19.52 15.54
C PRO A 64 13.29 -20.62 14.51
N GLU A 65 12.77 -21.75 14.98
CA GLU A 65 12.37 -22.88 14.14
C GLU A 65 11.27 -22.50 13.14
N ILE A 66 10.23 -21.76 13.58
CA ILE A 66 9.18 -21.28 12.67
C ILE A 66 9.77 -20.22 11.73
N SER A 67 10.59 -19.32 12.26
CA SER A 67 11.15 -18.18 11.53
C SER A 67 12.08 -18.58 10.38
N VAL A 68 12.70 -19.77 10.44
CA VAL A 68 13.49 -20.31 9.31
C VAL A 68 12.64 -21.06 8.27
N LYS A 69 11.44 -21.51 8.64
CA LYS A 69 10.54 -22.29 7.77
C LYS A 69 9.64 -21.38 6.91
N VAL A 70 9.31 -20.19 7.41
CA VAL A 70 8.37 -19.27 6.74
C VAL A 70 8.99 -17.89 6.53
N THR A 71 8.53 -17.19 5.50
CA THR A 71 8.82 -15.77 5.32
C THR A 71 7.75 -14.95 6.04
N LEU A 72 8.15 -14.22 7.08
CA LEU A 72 7.23 -13.34 7.81
C LEU A 72 7.05 -12.02 7.06
N VAL A 73 5.80 -11.62 6.84
CA VAL A 73 5.45 -10.33 6.21
C VAL A 73 4.66 -9.51 7.23
N ASN A 74 5.14 -8.30 7.53
CA ASN A 74 4.47 -7.42 8.47
C ASN A 74 3.37 -6.61 7.76
N PHE A 75 2.12 -6.88 8.12
CA PHE A 75 0.94 -6.15 7.64
C PHE A 75 0.42 -5.11 8.65
N THR A 76 1.19 -4.82 9.71
CA THR A 76 0.84 -3.78 10.66
C THR A 76 0.80 -2.43 9.96
N LEU A 77 -0.31 -1.73 10.11
CA LEU A 77 -0.49 -0.41 9.53
C LEU A 77 0.47 0.58 10.18
N SER A 78 1.36 1.17 9.39
CA SER A 78 2.29 2.19 9.86
C SER A 78 1.68 3.59 9.78
N PRO A 79 2.13 4.55 10.61
CA PRO A 79 1.69 5.95 10.51
C PRO A 79 1.88 6.55 9.13
N SER A 80 3.04 6.33 8.50
CA SER A 80 3.31 6.82 7.14
C SER A 80 2.41 6.18 6.09
N GLY A 81 2.21 4.86 6.15
CA GLY A 81 1.35 4.15 5.21
C GLY A 81 -0.11 4.59 5.32
N LEU A 82 -0.58 4.89 6.54
CA LEU A 82 -1.91 5.44 6.73
C LEU A 82 -2.01 6.90 6.27
N GLU A 83 -0.98 7.71 6.52
CA GLU A 83 -0.90 9.08 6.02
C GLU A 83 -1.03 9.12 4.50
N ASP A 84 -0.24 8.33 3.78
CA ASP A 84 -0.30 8.23 2.31
C ASP A 84 -1.68 7.80 1.83
N GLN A 85 -2.29 6.82 2.52
CA GLN A 85 -3.62 6.33 2.19
C GLN A 85 -4.71 7.41 2.39
N MET A 86 -4.61 8.19 3.47
CA MET A 86 -5.56 9.25 3.78
C MET A 86 -5.35 10.47 2.88
N LEU A 87 -4.11 10.76 2.50
CA LEU A 87 -3.77 11.79 1.53
C LEU A 87 -4.39 11.48 0.16
N ALA A 88 -4.25 10.23 -0.32
CA ALA A 88 -4.88 9.82 -1.57
C ALA A 88 -6.41 10.01 -1.54
N ARG A 89 -7.05 9.65 -0.41
CA ARG A 89 -8.52 9.81 -0.26
C ARG A 89 -8.97 11.27 -0.21
N VAL A 90 -8.31 12.13 0.56
CA VAL A 90 -8.70 13.54 0.62
C VAL A 90 -8.48 14.25 -0.72
N VAL A 91 -7.39 13.93 -1.43
CA VAL A 91 -7.13 14.46 -2.77
C VAL A 91 -8.19 13.99 -3.75
N ALA A 92 -8.56 12.71 -3.74
CA ALA A 92 -9.61 12.18 -4.61
C ALA A 92 -10.97 12.87 -4.40
N GLU A 93 -11.31 13.22 -3.15
CA GLU A 93 -12.56 13.94 -2.83
C GLU A 93 -12.50 15.44 -3.14
N GLU A 94 -11.38 16.11 -2.88
CA GLU A 94 -11.27 17.58 -3.03
C GLU A 94 -10.78 18.02 -4.42
N ARG A 95 -9.99 17.19 -5.09
CA ARG A 95 -9.34 17.44 -6.38
C ARG A 95 -9.38 16.19 -7.28
N PRO A 96 -10.57 15.74 -7.69
CA PRO A 96 -10.71 14.59 -8.59
C PRO A 96 -10.00 14.80 -9.93
N ASP A 97 -9.85 16.06 -10.36
CA ASP A 97 -9.08 16.44 -11.55
C ASP A 97 -7.60 16.03 -11.44
N LEU A 98 -6.97 16.23 -10.27
CA LEU A 98 -5.59 15.81 -10.03
C LEU A 98 -5.45 14.28 -10.04
N GLU A 99 -6.44 13.57 -9.49
CA GLU A 99 -6.44 12.11 -9.45
C GLU A 99 -6.59 11.51 -10.85
N GLU A 100 -7.47 12.07 -11.69
CA GLU A 100 -7.62 11.66 -13.09
C GLU A 100 -6.34 11.92 -13.90
N MET A 101 -5.75 13.11 -13.75
CA MET A 101 -4.47 13.45 -14.40
C MET A 101 -3.35 12.51 -13.97
N LYS A 102 -3.24 12.22 -12.67
CA LYS A 102 -2.25 11.28 -12.15
C LYS A 102 -2.44 9.88 -12.72
N ASN A 103 -3.68 9.37 -12.77
CA ASN A 103 -3.97 8.04 -13.31
C ASN A 103 -3.64 7.96 -14.81
N THR A 104 -3.96 8.99 -15.58
CA THR A 104 -3.61 9.07 -17.00
C THR A 104 -2.09 9.09 -17.19
N LEU A 105 -1.37 9.85 -16.35
CA LEU A 105 0.08 9.94 -16.39
C LEU A 105 0.76 8.60 -16.05
N ILE A 106 0.24 7.85 -15.08
CA ILE A 106 0.72 6.50 -14.73
C ILE A 106 0.58 5.56 -15.94
N ILE A 107 -0.59 5.52 -16.56
CA ILE A 107 -0.85 4.66 -17.72
C ILE A 107 0.06 5.06 -18.89
N SER A 108 0.15 6.36 -19.18
CA SER A 108 1.00 6.89 -20.26
C SER A 108 2.47 6.56 -20.03
N ASN A 109 2.99 6.73 -18.82
CA ASN A 109 4.36 6.38 -18.47
C ASN A 109 4.64 4.87 -18.59
N ALA A 110 3.69 4.02 -18.20
CA ALA A 110 3.82 2.58 -18.37
C ALA A 110 3.89 2.19 -19.86
N THR A 111 3.03 2.77 -20.69
CA THR A 111 3.04 2.56 -22.14
C THR A 111 4.35 3.04 -22.77
N MET A 112 4.81 4.25 -22.44
CA MET A 112 6.07 4.79 -22.95
C MET A 112 7.29 3.95 -22.55
N ARG A 113 7.33 3.44 -21.31
CA ARG A 113 8.39 2.52 -20.86
C ARG A 113 8.38 1.21 -21.65
N ASN A 114 7.21 0.64 -21.91
CA ASN A 114 7.09 -0.57 -22.71
C ASN A 114 7.49 -0.34 -24.16
N GLU A 115 7.08 0.77 -24.77
CA GLU A 115 7.49 1.14 -26.13
C GLU A 115 9.00 1.34 -26.24
N LEU A 116 9.61 2.00 -25.25
CA LEU A 116 11.06 2.20 -25.21
C LEU A 116 11.80 0.85 -25.14
N LYS A 117 11.34 -0.06 -24.27
CA LYS A 117 11.90 -1.40 -24.16
C LYS A 117 11.75 -2.22 -25.45
N ALA A 118 10.56 -2.22 -26.05
CA ALA A 118 10.32 -2.93 -27.29
C ALA A 118 11.21 -2.42 -28.44
N LEU A 119 11.48 -1.11 -28.46
CA LEU A 119 12.38 -0.50 -29.40
C LEU A 119 13.85 -0.92 -29.17
N GLU A 120 14.28 -0.96 -27.90
CA GLU A 120 15.62 -1.46 -27.53
C GLU A 120 15.79 -2.94 -27.90
N ASP A 121 14.79 -3.78 -27.64
CA ASP A 121 14.78 -5.21 -28.00
C ASP A 121 14.86 -5.38 -29.53
N THR A 122 14.11 -4.58 -30.30
CA THR A 122 14.15 -4.59 -31.78
C THR A 122 15.52 -4.19 -32.31
N ILE A 123 16.17 -3.19 -31.70
CA ILE A 123 17.52 -2.76 -32.08
C ILE A 123 18.51 -3.91 -31.84
N LEU A 124 18.45 -4.57 -30.68
CA LEU A 124 19.31 -5.69 -30.33
C LEU A 124 19.12 -6.88 -31.28
N GLU A 125 17.88 -7.25 -31.57
CA GLU A 125 17.56 -8.33 -32.51
C GLU A 125 18.16 -8.05 -33.89
N LYS A 126 17.93 -6.86 -34.42
CA LYS A 126 18.44 -6.47 -35.75
C LYS A 126 19.96 -6.42 -35.80
N LEU A 127 20.63 -5.92 -34.76
CA LEU A 127 22.10 -5.94 -34.66
C LEU A 127 22.65 -7.36 -34.56
N SER A 128 21.96 -8.25 -33.84
CA SER A 128 22.40 -9.64 -33.65
C SER A 128 22.24 -10.52 -34.90
N THR A 129 21.28 -10.18 -35.77
CA THR A 129 20.97 -10.95 -36.98
C THR A 129 21.82 -10.55 -38.18
N SER A 130 22.43 -9.35 -38.14
CA SER A 130 23.23 -8.82 -39.24
C SER A 130 24.69 -9.30 -39.16
N GLU A 131 25.17 -9.96 -40.21
CA GLU A 131 26.58 -10.37 -40.34
C GLU A 131 27.55 -9.19 -40.55
N ASN A 132 27.14 -8.14 -41.29
CA ASN A 132 27.93 -6.92 -41.54
C ASN A 132 27.09 -5.64 -41.31
N PRO A 133 26.88 -5.23 -40.04
CA PRO A 133 25.95 -4.15 -39.67
C PRO A 133 26.24 -2.77 -40.26
N VAL A 134 27.49 -2.54 -40.68
CA VAL A 134 27.95 -1.23 -41.17
C VAL A 134 27.62 -1.04 -42.66
N ASP A 135 27.40 -2.13 -43.40
CA ASP A 135 27.12 -2.09 -44.83
C ASP A 135 25.62 -2.31 -45.15
N ASP A 136 24.82 -2.66 -44.14
CA ASP A 136 23.37 -2.85 -44.28
C ASP A 136 22.63 -1.50 -44.16
N ILE A 137 22.32 -0.91 -45.32
CA ILE A 137 21.63 0.38 -45.44
C ILE A 137 20.21 0.30 -44.85
N GLU A 138 19.51 -0.83 -44.97
CA GLU A 138 18.17 -1.01 -44.41
C GLU A 138 18.23 -1.05 -42.87
N LEU A 139 19.23 -1.74 -42.33
CA LEU A 139 19.51 -1.75 -40.89
C LEU A 139 19.83 -0.35 -40.37
N ILE A 140 20.73 0.38 -41.03
CA ILE A 140 21.10 1.75 -40.64
C ILE A 140 19.88 2.66 -40.62
N THR A 141 19.05 2.62 -41.67
CA THR A 141 17.84 3.43 -41.76
C THR A 141 16.84 3.10 -40.65
N ALA A 142 16.66 1.81 -40.35
CA ALA A 142 15.79 1.38 -39.26
C ALA A 142 16.32 1.76 -37.87
N LEU A 143 17.64 1.73 -37.67
CA LEU A 143 18.29 2.16 -36.44
C LEU A 143 18.17 3.68 -36.24
N GLU A 144 18.31 4.47 -37.29
CA GLU A 144 18.10 5.93 -37.23
C GLU A 144 16.65 6.28 -36.89
N ALA A 145 15.68 5.66 -37.54
CA ALA A 145 14.25 5.85 -37.23
C ALA A 145 13.93 5.44 -35.77
N SER A 146 14.50 4.32 -35.31
CA SER A 146 14.34 3.86 -33.93
C SER A 146 14.97 4.84 -32.94
N LYS A 147 16.19 5.29 -33.19
CA LYS A 147 16.87 6.29 -32.35
C LYS A 147 16.08 7.60 -32.25
N ALA A 148 15.51 8.08 -33.36
CA ALA A 148 14.66 9.26 -33.36
C ALA A 148 13.42 9.08 -32.47
N LYS A 149 12.71 7.95 -32.62
CA LYS A 149 11.54 7.62 -31.78
C LYS A 149 11.90 7.44 -30.31
N SER A 150 13.02 6.78 -29.99
CA SER A 150 13.53 6.64 -28.61
C SER A 150 13.79 8.00 -27.97
N THR A 151 14.38 8.93 -28.73
CA THR A 151 14.67 10.28 -28.26
C THR A 151 13.39 11.05 -27.98
N GLU A 152 12.39 10.95 -28.87
CA GLU A 152 11.08 11.57 -28.67
C GLU A 152 10.38 11.03 -27.41
N ILE A 153 10.37 9.71 -27.21
CA ILE A 153 9.79 9.07 -26.02
C ILE A 153 10.50 9.55 -24.76
N LYS A 154 11.84 9.63 -24.76
CA LYS A 154 12.62 10.13 -23.63
C LYS A 154 12.26 11.58 -23.29
N THR A 155 12.10 12.45 -24.28
CA THR A 155 11.66 13.83 -24.06
C THR A 155 10.24 13.90 -23.48
N LYS A 156 9.31 13.08 -23.97
CA LYS A 156 7.95 12.99 -23.41
C LYS A 156 7.94 12.48 -21.97
N MET A 157 8.76 11.49 -21.65
CA MET A 157 8.92 10.97 -20.29
C MET A 157 9.49 12.03 -19.33
N GLN A 158 10.45 12.84 -19.78
CA GLN A 158 10.97 13.96 -18.96
C GLN A 158 9.89 15.01 -18.68
N ALA A 159 9.07 15.35 -19.69
CA ALA A 159 7.93 16.26 -19.48
C ALA A 159 6.90 15.67 -18.52
N ALA A 160 6.60 14.36 -18.63
CA ALA A 160 5.71 13.67 -17.71
C ALA A 160 6.24 13.66 -16.26
N GLU A 161 7.55 13.50 -16.06
CA GLU A 161 8.17 13.57 -14.72
C GLU A 161 8.01 14.97 -14.09
N GLN A 162 8.12 16.03 -14.89
CA GLN A 162 7.89 17.39 -14.39
C GLN A 162 6.43 17.59 -14.00
N THR A 163 5.50 17.15 -14.84
CA THR A 163 4.06 17.20 -14.52
C THR A 163 3.73 16.39 -13.26
N GLU A 164 4.36 15.23 -13.07
CA GLU A 164 4.19 14.40 -11.87
C GLU A 164 4.63 15.14 -10.60
N LYS A 165 5.76 15.86 -10.65
CA LYS A 165 6.23 16.71 -9.54
C LYS A 165 5.24 17.83 -9.22
N ASP A 166 4.69 18.49 -10.23
CA ASP A 166 3.72 19.58 -10.04
C ASP A 166 2.40 19.05 -9.42
N ILE A 167 1.97 17.86 -9.86
CA ILE A 167 0.83 17.15 -9.26
C ILE A 167 1.13 16.83 -7.78
N ASP A 168 2.29 16.25 -7.48
CA ASP A 168 2.64 15.86 -6.12
C ASP A 168 2.83 17.06 -5.19
N MET A 169 3.35 18.19 -5.69
CA MET A 169 3.39 19.45 -4.96
C MET A 169 1.98 19.93 -4.58
N THR A 170 1.04 19.90 -5.52
CA THR A 170 -0.35 20.31 -5.27
C THR A 170 -1.02 19.35 -4.28
N ARG A 171 -0.75 18.05 -4.39
CA ARG A 171 -1.24 17.03 -3.43
C ARG A 171 -0.67 17.28 -2.04
N ALA A 172 0.60 17.67 -1.94
CA ALA A 172 1.28 17.91 -0.66
C ALA A 172 0.59 19.00 0.18
N GLU A 173 -0.16 19.91 -0.42
CA GLU A 173 -0.93 20.93 0.29
C GLU A 173 -2.00 20.31 1.21
N TYR A 174 -2.48 19.09 0.92
CA TYR A 174 -3.46 18.36 1.73
C TYR A 174 -2.84 17.44 2.79
N VAL A 175 -1.52 17.30 2.85
CA VAL A 175 -0.79 16.50 3.88
C VAL A 175 -1.24 16.84 5.31
N PRO A 176 -1.49 18.11 5.70
CA PRO A 176 -1.96 18.42 7.04
C PRO A 176 -3.29 17.74 7.42
N VAL A 177 -4.16 17.43 6.45
CA VAL A 177 -5.38 16.64 6.70
C VAL A 177 -5.01 15.19 6.97
N ALA A 178 -4.16 14.60 6.13
CA ALA A 178 -3.71 13.22 6.28
C ALA A 178 -2.98 12.96 7.61
N VAL A 179 -2.09 13.88 8.01
CA VAL A 179 -1.37 13.84 9.28
C VAL A 179 -2.34 13.91 10.46
N ASN A 180 -3.31 14.83 10.44
CA ASN A 180 -4.33 14.90 11.49
C ASN A 180 -5.14 13.59 11.55
N THR A 181 -5.56 13.07 10.41
CA THR A 181 -6.36 11.84 10.32
C THR A 181 -5.60 10.61 10.84
N GLN A 182 -4.31 10.42 10.49
CA GLN A 182 -3.55 9.29 11.02
C GLN A 182 -3.40 9.38 12.55
N ILE A 183 -3.16 10.57 13.10
CA ILE A 183 -3.01 10.74 14.56
C ILE A 183 -4.29 10.30 15.26
N LEU A 184 -5.43 10.74 14.73
CA LEU A 184 -6.74 10.38 15.25
C LEU A 184 -7.00 8.88 15.16
N PHE A 185 -6.60 8.22 14.07
CA PHE A 185 -6.74 6.77 13.93
C PHE A 185 -5.97 6.03 15.03
N PHE A 186 -4.69 6.35 15.23
CA PHE A 186 -3.90 5.66 16.25
C PHE A 186 -4.38 5.98 17.66
N CYS A 187 -4.92 7.18 17.94
CA CYS A 187 -5.62 7.44 19.20
C CYS A 187 -6.79 6.49 19.42
N VAL A 188 -7.57 6.21 18.37
CA VAL A 188 -8.71 5.29 18.43
C VAL A 188 -8.24 3.84 18.57
N SER A 189 -7.20 3.42 17.85
CA SER A 189 -6.62 2.08 17.97
C SER A 189 -6.07 1.81 19.37
N ASP A 190 -5.45 2.81 20.00
CA ASP A 190 -4.86 2.67 21.34
C ASP A 190 -5.90 2.50 22.45
N LEU A 191 -7.18 2.79 22.19
CA LEU A 191 -8.27 2.52 23.15
C LEU A 191 -8.41 1.03 23.48
N ALA A 192 -7.97 0.13 22.59
CA ALA A 192 -7.94 -1.30 22.87
C ALA A 192 -7.07 -1.66 24.09
N ASN A 193 -6.10 -0.81 24.45
CA ASN A 193 -5.29 -0.96 25.66
C ASN A 193 -6.05 -0.57 26.94
N VAL A 194 -7.10 0.25 26.82
CA VAL A 194 -7.97 0.65 27.94
C VAL A 194 -9.02 -0.42 28.17
N ASP A 195 -9.67 -0.87 27.11
CA ASP A 195 -10.65 -1.96 27.14
C ASP A 195 -10.58 -2.73 25.82
N PRO A 196 -10.39 -4.08 25.84
CA PRO A 196 -10.33 -4.88 24.62
C PRO A 196 -11.56 -4.77 23.71
N MET A 197 -12.70 -4.32 24.23
CA MET A 197 -13.92 -4.09 23.45
C MET A 197 -13.83 -2.85 22.54
N TYR A 198 -12.88 -1.93 22.78
CA TYR A 198 -12.72 -0.70 22.00
C TYR A 198 -11.89 -0.93 20.75
N GLN A 199 -12.44 -1.71 19.83
CA GLN A 199 -11.85 -2.00 18.53
C GLN A 199 -12.74 -1.47 17.42
N TYR A 200 -12.13 -0.77 16.47
CA TYR A 200 -12.80 -0.18 15.33
C TYR A 200 -12.05 -0.56 14.06
N SER A 201 -12.78 -0.90 13.00
CA SER A 201 -12.16 -1.23 11.72
C SER A 201 -11.65 0.03 11.02
N LEU A 202 -10.59 -0.12 10.21
CA LEU A 202 -10.10 0.95 9.35
C LEU A 202 -11.17 1.42 8.36
N GLU A 203 -12.01 0.50 7.86
CA GLU A 203 -13.13 0.82 6.97
C GLU A 203 -14.14 1.74 7.63
N TRP A 204 -14.57 1.43 8.85
CA TRP A 204 -15.49 2.28 9.61
C TRP A 204 -14.93 3.68 9.83
N PHE A 205 -13.66 3.76 10.24
CA PHE A 205 -12.95 5.02 10.44
C PHE A 205 -12.87 5.84 9.15
N THR A 206 -12.54 5.17 8.03
CA THR A 206 -12.43 5.78 6.70
C THR A 206 -13.78 6.34 6.24
N ASN A 207 -14.88 5.64 6.49
CA ASN A 207 -16.22 6.11 6.13
C ASN A 207 -16.60 7.40 6.88
N ILE A 208 -16.25 7.50 8.17
CA ILE A 208 -16.44 8.74 8.94
C ILE A 208 -15.59 9.86 8.34
N PHE A 209 -14.34 9.57 7.96
CA PHE A 209 -13.44 10.55 7.36
C PHE A 209 -13.99 11.11 6.05
N LEU A 210 -14.40 10.25 5.11
CA LEU A 210 -14.96 10.65 3.82
C LEU A 210 -16.25 11.47 4.00
N THR A 211 -17.17 11.00 4.85
CA THR A 211 -18.40 11.74 5.18
C THR A 211 -18.09 13.11 5.78
N SER A 212 -17.02 13.21 6.58
CA SER A 212 -16.58 14.45 7.22
C SER A 212 -16.01 15.44 6.22
N ILE A 213 -15.26 15.00 5.21
CA ILE A 213 -14.78 15.86 4.12
C ILE A 213 -15.99 16.50 3.40
N GLN A 214 -16.97 15.68 3.04
CA GLN A 214 -18.16 16.13 2.30
C GLN A 214 -19.04 17.09 3.11
N SER A 215 -19.16 16.83 4.42
CA SER A 215 -20.02 17.62 5.32
C SER A 215 -19.34 18.87 5.89
N ALA A 216 -18.01 18.93 5.90
CA ALA A 216 -17.28 20.08 6.43
C ALA A 216 -17.60 21.36 5.62
N PRO A 217 -17.67 22.54 6.27
CA PRO A 217 -17.91 23.80 5.57
C PRO A 217 -16.89 24.05 4.44
N ARG A 218 -17.40 24.39 3.26
CA ARG A 218 -16.58 24.78 2.10
C ARG A 218 -15.89 26.13 2.37
N ALA A 219 -14.75 26.35 1.73
CA ALA A 219 -14.01 27.61 1.80
C ALA A 219 -13.16 27.78 0.54
N ASP A 220 -13.06 29.02 0.05
CA ASP A 220 -12.27 29.34 -1.16
C ASP A 220 -10.76 29.34 -0.88
N VAL A 221 -10.38 29.62 0.38
CA VAL A 221 -8.99 29.57 0.84
C VAL A 221 -8.67 28.18 1.34
N LEU A 222 -7.67 27.53 0.73
CA LEU A 222 -7.30 26.15 1.04
C LEU A 222 -6.96 25.93 2.52
N GLU A 223 -6.18 26.82 3.13
CA GLU A 223 -5.84 26.73 4.56
C GLU A 223 -7.09 26.70 5.46
N LYS A 224 -8.09 27.51 5.12
CA LYS A 224 -9.38 27.53 5.82
C LYS A 224 -10.17 26.25 5.56
N ARG A 225 -10.13 25.72 4.33
CA ARG A 225 -10.77 24.46 3.97
C ARG A 225 -10.17 23.28 4.73
N ILE A 226 -8.84 23.18 4.79
CA ILE A 226 -8.09 22.17 5.56
C ILE A 226 -8.50 22.22 7.03
N LYS A 227 -8.54 23.43 7.62
CA LYS A 227 -8.97 23.60 9.01
C LYS A 227 -10.41 23.12 9.23
N ASN A 228 -11.34 23.50 8.35
CA ASN A 228 -12.73 23.07 8.45
C ASN A 228 -12.88 21.55 8.40
N ILE A 229 -12.15 20.87 7.50
CA ILE A 229 -12.14 19.40 7.40
C ILE A 229 -11.62 18.78 8.70
N ASN A 230 -10.47 19.26 9.19
CA ASN A 230 -9.84 18.72 10.39
C ASN A 230 -10.72 18.92 11.63
N ASP A 231 -11.29 20.11 11.82
CA ASP A 231 -12.15 20.42 12.96
C ASP A 231 -13.43 19.58 12.92
N TYR A 232 -14.09 19.48 11.75
CA TYR A 232 -15.30 18.68 11.59
C TYR A 232 -15.04 17.19 11.79
N PHE A 233 -13.98 16.65 11.17
CA PHE A 233 -13.64 15.24 11.30
C PHE A 233 -13.28 14.88 12.74
N THR A 234 -12.47 15.69 13.41
CA THR A 234 -12.07 15.47 14.82
C THR A 234 -13.31 15.40 15.71
N PHE A 235 -14.25 16.34 15.55
CA PHE A 235 -15.48 16.35 16.32
C PHE A 235 -16.41 15.17 15.98
N SER A 236 -16.61 14.89 14.69
CA SER A 236 -17.43 13.78 14.21
C SER A 236 -16.92 12.44 14.73
N LEU A 237 -15.60 12.20 14.63
CA LEU A 237 -14.97 11.00 15.16
C LEU A 237 -15.13 10.90 16.67
N TYR A 238 -14.87 11.99 17.41
CA TYR A 238 -15.06 12.03 18.86
C TYR A 238 -16.48 11.62 19.25
N CYS A 239 -17.49 12.24 18.64
CA CYS A 239 -18.89 11.91 18.92
C CYS A 239 -19.23 10.45 18.59
N ASN A 240 -18.73 9.92 17.47
CA ASN A 240 -18.99 8.53 17.08
C ASN A 240 -18.35 7.52 18.04
N VAL A 241 -17.09 7.73 18.43
CA VAL A 241 -16.39 6.86 19.39
C VAL A 241 -17.02 6.98 20.79
N CYS A 242 -17.36 8.19 21.25
CA CYS A 242 -17.97 8.37 22.57
C CYS A 242 -19.37 7.73 22.72
N ARG A 243 -20.06 7.36 21.63
CA ARG A 243 -21.33 6.61 21.72
C ARG A 243 -21.12 5.17 22.20
N SER A 244 -19.95 4.58 21.96
CA SER A 244 -19.60 3.21 22.36
C SER A 244 -18.70 3.15 23.60
N LEU A 245 -18.11 4.27 24.03
CA LEU A 245 -17.29 4.33 25.25
C LEU A 245 -18.13 4.38 26.52
N PHE A 246 -17.63 3.73 27.58
CA PHE A 246 -18.13 3.97 28.94
C PHE A 246 -17.87 5.42 29.35
N GLU A 247 -18.76 6.00 30.15
CA GLU A 247 -18.69 7.41 30.57
C GLU A 247 -17.33 7.77 31.19
N LYS A 248 -16.79 6.89 32.04
CA LYS A 248 -15.48 7.05 32.69
C LYS A 248 -14.30 7.18 31.71
N HIS A 249 -14.42 6.70 30.47
CA HIS A 249 -13.34 6.71 29.48
C HIS A 249 -13.47 7.86 28.45
N LYS A 250 -14.59 8.59 28.42
CA LYS A 250 -14.80 9.68 27.45
C LYS A 250 -13.82 10.83 27.67
N LEU A 251 -13.60 11.23 28.92
CA LEU A 251 -12.65 12.30 29.26
C LEU A 251 -11.20 11.89 28.93
N LEU A 252 -10.85 10.62 29.19
CA LEU A 252 -9.55 10.07 28.82
C LEU A 252 -9.33 10.16 27.31
N PHE A 253 -10.34 9.79 26.52
CA PHE A 253 -10.24 9.87 25.06
C PHE A 253 -10.13 11.32 24.56
N ALA A 254 -10.96 12.24 25.08
CA ALA A 254 -10.86 13.66 24.74
C ALA A 254 -9.46 14.24 25.05
N PHE A 255 -8.91 13.88 26.20
CA PHE A 255 -7.56 14.26 26.60
C PHE A 255 -6.50 13.68 25.65
N LEU A 256 -6.59 12.39 25.33
CA LEU A 256 -5.65 11.73 24.41
C LEU A 256 -5.65 12.39 23.02
N LEU A 257 -6.83 12.62 22.43
CA LEU A 257 -6.97 13.32 21.15
C LEU A 257 -6.30 14.69 21.19
N THR A 258 -6.64 15.49 22.20
CA THR A 258 -6.13 16.86 22.34
C THR A 258 -4.61 16.88 22.49
N VAL A 259 -4.07 16.04 23.36
CA VAL A 259 -2.62 15.99 23.62
C VAL A 259 -1.86 15.57 22.36
N ARG A 260 -2.30 14.53 21.64
CA ARG A 260 -1.61 14.09 20.42
C ARG A 260 -1.63 15.14 19.31
N ILE A 261 -2.77 15.82 19.12
CA ILE A 261 -2.88 16.94 18.16
C ILE A 261 -1.91 18.06 18.55
N LEU A 262 -1.86 18.44 19.84
CA LEU A 262 -0.98 19.51 20.32
C LEU A 262 0.51 19.13 20.27
N MET A 263 0.84 17.86 20.48
CA MET A 263 2.20 17.33 20.29
C MET A 263 2.64 17.44 18.83
N ASN A 264 1.78 17.07 17.88
CA ASN A 264 2.06 17.24 16.46
C ASN A 264 2.24 18.71 16.07
N GLN A 265 1.46 19.60 16.68
CA GLN A 265 1.61 21.05 16.54
C GLN A 265 2.82 21.63 17.29
N LYS A 266 3.64 20.79 17.95
CA LYS A 266 4.79 21.18 18.78
C LYS A 266 4.46 22.15 19.91
N LYS A 267 3.20 22.18 20.36
CA LYS A 267 2.73 22.99 21.50
C LYS A 267 2.93 22.29 22.84
N ILE A 268 3.05 20.97 22.83
CA ILE A 268 3.39 20.14 23.98
C ILE A 268 4.66 19.36 23.62
N GLN A 269 5.65 19.37 24.50
CA GLN A 269 6.85 18.55 24.37
C GLN A 269 6.65 17.25 25.15
N MET A 270 7.07 16.12 24.58
CA MET A 270 7.24 14.90 25.37
C MET A 270 8.47 15.10 26.25
N VAL A 271 8.30 15.01 27.56
CA VAL A 271 9.43 14.88 28.48
C VAL A 271 9.96 13.46 28.29
N SER A 272 11.16 13.37 27.71
CA SER A 272 11.92 12.13 27.52
C SER A 272 12.34 11.52 28.84
#